data_AF-A0A0E9W6Y9-F1
#
_entry.id   AF-A0A0E9W6Y9-F1
#
_cell.length_a   1.000
_cell.length_b   1.000
_cell.length_c   1.000
_cell.angle_alpha   90.00
_cell.angle_beta   90.00
_cell.angle_gamma   90.00
#
_symmetry.space_group_name_H-M   'P 1'
#
loop_
_entity.id
_entity.type
_entity.pdbx_description
1 polymer ?
#
loop_
_entity_poly.entity_id
_entity_poly.type
_entity_poly.pdbx_seq_one_letter_code
_entity_poly.pdbx_strand_id
1 'polypeptide(L)'
;MGGQAKSKKKNKPRRKERHPDRDPEQRGLSGQERMKFKMQEKAKKKTAEKYSTEQLLEKTEECIDNFNFKMAQMFCQRALDIEPTNLKILDMLGNICAELGNVEKAKQISFYKVYILVD
;
A
#
# COMPACT_ATOMS: atom_id res chain seq x y z
N MET A 1 -67.45 10.03 0.56
CA MET A 1 -66.70 8.76 0.51
C MET A 1 -65.38 9.04 -0.20
N GLY A 2 -64.27 8.93 0.53
CA GLY A 2 -62.94 9.36 0.12
C GLY A 2 -62.30 8.53 -1.01
N GLY A 3 -61.26 9.12 -1.61
CA GLY A 3 -60.59 8.61 -2.81
C GLY A 3 -59.48 7.57 -2.59
N GLN A 4 -58.53 7.60 -3.54
CA GLN A 4 -57.33 6.75 -3.76
C GLN A 4 -57.53 5.68 -4.85
N ALA A 5 -56.59 5.37 -5.76
CA ALA A 5 -55.27 5.93 -6.05
C ALA A 5 -54.86 5.52 -7.48
N LYS A 6 -54.16 6.42 -8.20
CA LYS A 6 -53.54 6.15 -9.50
C LYS A 6 -52.27 5.31 -9.33
N SER A 7 -52.14 4.31 -10.19
CA SER A 7 -51.06 3.33 -10.35
C SER A 7 -49.63 3.92 -10.36
N LYS A 8 -48.75 3.39 -9.51
CA LYS A 8 -47.31 3.68 -9.48
C LYS A 8 -46.59 3.05 -10.67
N LYS A 9 -46.04 3.88 -11.55
CA LYS A 9 -45.14 3.52 -12.66
C LYS A 9 -43.76 3.17 -12.07
N LYS A 10 -43.36 1.89 -12.13
CA LYS A 10 -42.03 1.42 -11.67
C LYS A 10 -40.94 1.95 -12.62
N ASN A 11 -40.12 2.88 -12.12
CA ASN A 11 -38.93 3.37 -12.80
C ASN A 11 -37.78 2.36 -12.57
N LYS A 12 -37.29 1.70 -13.62
CA LYS A 12 -36.14 0.76 -13.57
C LYS A 12 -34.87 1.57 -13.88
N PRO A 13 -33.92 1.76 -12.95
CA PRO A 13 -32.69 2.48 -13.28
C PRO A 13 -31.80 1.62 -14.18
N ARG A 14 -31.49 2.14 -15.37
CA ARG A 14 -30.50 1.59 -16.31
C ARG A 14 -29.15 1.45 -15.60
N ARG A 15 -28.66 0.21 -15.54
CA ARG A 15 -27.37 -0.16 -14.96
C ARG A 15 -26.27 0.47 -15.82
N LYS A 16 -25.66 1.54 -15.32
CA LYS A 16 -24.50 2.22 -15.93
C LYS A 16 -23.38 1.20 -16.07
N GLU A 17 -23.07 0.82 -17.31
CA GLU A 17 -21.90 0.01 -17.64
C GLU A 17 -20.67 0.74 -17.12
N ARG A 18 -20.06 0.19 -16.07
CA ARG A 18 -18.72 0.57 -15.65
C ARG A 18 -17.80 -0.29 -16.49
N HIS A 19 -17.17 0.32 -17.49
CA HIS A 19 -15.96 -0.20 -18.10
C HIS A 19 -14.83 0.01 -17.07
N PRO A 20 -14.27 -1.02 -16.42
CA PRO A 20 -13.00 -0.85 -15.75
C PRO A 20 -11.93 -1.11 -16.80
N ASP A 21 -11.09 -0.10 -17.05
CA ASP A 21 -9.79 -0.30 -17.66
C ASP A 21 -9.12 -1.50 -17.00
N ARG A 22 -9.07 -2.62 -17.73
CA ARG A 22 -8.50 -3.86 -17.27
C ARG A 22 -6.99 -3.72 -17.39
N ASP A 23 -6.37 -3.46 -16.25
CA ASP A 23 -4.93 -3.63 -16.05
C ASP A 23 -4.48 -5.00 -16.64
N PRO A 24 -3.55 -5.01 -17.60
CA PRO A 24 -3.08 -6.24 -18.25
C PRO A 24 -2.54 -7.30 -17.28
N GLU A 25 -2.08 -6.93 -16.08
CA GLU A 25 -1.48 -7.84 -15.11
C GLU A 25 -2.46 -8.84 -14.46
N GLN A 26 -3.77 -8.59 -14.50
CA GLN A 26 -4.75 -9.44 -13.79
C GLN A 26 -5.25 -10.63 -14.62
N ARG A 27 -4.81 -10.78 -15.87
CA ARG A 27 -5.42 -11.69 -16.85
C ARG A 27 -5.20 -13.18 -16.54
N GLY A 28 -4.24 -13.55 -15.68
CA GLY A 28 -3.92 -14.94 -15.31
C GLY A 28 -4.32 -15.41 -13.91
N LEU A 29 -4.85 -14.53 -13.05
CA LEU A 29 -5.14 -14.88 -11.64
C LEU A 29 -6.51 -15.55 -11.47
N SER A 30 -6.57 -16.60 -10.65
CA SER A 30 -7.82 -17.25 -10.24
C SER A 30 -8.75 -16.27 -9.51
N GLY A 31 -10.04 -16.58 -9.48
CA GLY A 31 -11.03 -15.75 -8.77
C GLY A 31 -10.66 -15.50 -7.30
N GLN A 32 -10.02 -16.47 -6.64
CA GLN A 32 -9.57 -16.36 -5.25
C GLN A 32 -8.38 -15.41 -5.10
N GLU A 33 -7.40 -15.47 -5.99
CA GLU A 33 -6.21 -14.61 -5.96
C GLU A 33 -6.56 -13.14 -6.21
N ARG A 34 -7.49 -12.88 -7.15
CA ARG A 34 -8.00 -11.52 -7.40
C ARG A 34 -8.69 -10.93 -6.16
N MET A 35 -9.41 -11.76 -5.42
CA MET A 35 -10.12 -11.32 -4.22
C MET A 35 -9.13 -11.04 -3.07
N LYS A 36 -8.13 -11.91 -2.88
CA LYS A 36 -7.05 -11.70 -1.91
C LYS A 36 -6.25 -10.43 -2.22
N PHE A 37 -5.87 -10.23 -3.49
CA PHE A 37 -5.14 -9.04 -3.92
C PHE A 37 -5.93 -7.75 -3.63
N LYS A 38 -7.22 -7.71 -4.01
CA LYS A 38 -8.10 -6.56 -3.72
C LYS A 38 -8.27 -6.30 -2.22
N MET A 39 -8.33 -7.35 -1.41
CA MET A 39 -8.46 -7.21 0.04
C MET A 39 -7.16 -6.68 0.66
N GLN A 40 -6.00 -7.16 0.18
CA GLN A 40 -4.68 -6.71 0.60
C GLN A 40 -4.41 -5.26 0.18
N GLU A 41 -4.76 -4.87 -1.05
CA GLU A 41 -4.73 -3.47 -1.54
C GLU A 41 -5.59 -2.54 -0.68
N LYS A 42 -6.82 -2.93 -0.36
CA LYS A 42 -7.71 -2.13 0.50
C LYS A 42 -7.18 -2.01 1.93
N ALA A 43 -6.61 -3.09 2.47
CA ALA A 43 -5.99 -3.07 3.79
C ALA A 43 -4.75 -2.17 3.82
N LYS A 44 -3.91 -2.22 2.77
CA LYS A 44 -2.79 -1.31 2.58
C LYS A 44 -3.25 0.15 2.52
N LYS A 45 -4.29 0.47 1.73
CA LYS A 45 -4.82 1.84 1.61
C LYS A 45 -5.37 2.38 2.95
N LYS A 46 -6.16 1.59 3.66
CA LYS A 46 -6.73 1.98 4.98
C LYS A 46 -5.68 2.22 6.05
N THR A 47 -4.53 1.55 6.00
CA THR A 47 -3.43 1.80 6.95
C THR A 47 -2.49 2.91 6.48
N ALA A 48 -2.47 3.21 5.17
CA ALA A 48 -1.77 4.37 4.60
C ALA A 48 -2.37 5.67 5.14
N GLU A 49 -3.70 5.73 5.17
CA GLU A 49 -4.46 6.92 5.57
C GLU A 49 -4.28 7.28 7.05
N LYS A 50 -3.64 6.42 7.86
CA LYS A 50 -3.57 6.60 9.32
C LYS A 50 -2.30 7.30 9.82
N TYR A 51 -1.21 7.29 9.07
CA TYR A 51 0.08 7.88 9.48
C TYR A 51 0.79 8.56 8.31
N SER A 52 1.36 9.75 8.54
CA SER A 52 2.24 10.39 7.56
C SER A 52 3.59 9.66 7.45
N THR A 53 4.32 9.90 6.36
CA THR A 53 5.70 9.40 6.19
C THR A 53 6.58 9.78 7.39
N GLU A 54 6.48 11.03 7.84
CA GLU A 54 7.24 11.57 8.98
C GLU A 54 6.94 10.80 10.27
N GLN A 55 5.67 10.57 10.60
CA GLN A 55 5.26 9.81 11.79
C GLN A 55 5.72 8.34 11.75
N LEU A 56 5.81 7.76 10.56
CA LEU A 56 6.35 6.41 10.39
C LEU A 56 7.86 6.38 10.59
N LEU A 57 8.57 7.43 10.16
CA LEU A 57 10.01 7.56 10.37
C LEU A 57 10.35 7.80 11.84
N GLU A 58 9.61 8.64 12.55
CA GLU A 58 9.76 8.82 14.01
C GLU A 58 9.66 7.48 14.75
N LYS A 59 8.62 6.69 14.47
CA LYS A 59 8.48 5.34 15.06
C LYS A 59 9.58 4.38 14.64
N THR A 60 10.12 4.55 13.44
CA THR A 60 11.25 3.74 12.98
C THR A 60 12.49 4.05 13.80
N GLU A 61 12.79 5.34 14.01
CA GLU A 61 13.90 5.81 14.84
C GLU A 61 13.73 5.32 16.30
N GLU A 62 12.56 5.49 16.91
CA GLU A 62 12.25 4.95 18.24
C GLU A 62 12.48 3.43 18.33
N CYS A 63 12.10 2.67 17.30
CA CYS A 63 12.34 1.23 17.28
C CYS A 63 13.83 0.89 17.13
N ILE A 64 14.59 1.66 16.36
CA ILE A 64 16.05 1.49 16.21
C ILE A 64 16.74 1.77 17.54
N ASP A 65 16.39 2.86 18.23
CA ASP A 65 16.96 3.22 19.53
C ASP A 65 16.71 2.14 20.58
N ASN A 66 15.59 1.42 20.47
CA ASN A 66 15.23 0.29 21.30
C ASN A 66 15.74 -1.08 20.77
N PHE A 67 16.58 -1.10 19.73
CA PHE A 67 17.08 -2.30 19.05
C PHE A 67 15.98 -3.24 18.52
N ASN A 68 14.76 -2.74 18.35
CA ASN A 68 13.63 -3.47 17.79
C ASN A 68 13.61 -3.35 16.27
N PHE A 69 14.66 -3.88 15.63
CA PHE A 69 14.85 -3.79 14.18
C PHE A 69 13.72 -4.45 13.37
N LYS A 70 13.04 -5.45 13.94
CA LYS A 70 11.94 -6.12 13.25
C LYS A 70 10.71 -5.21 13.11
N MET A 71 10.37 -4.47 14.17
CA MET A 71 9.32 -3.45 14.11
C MET A 71 9.75 -2.24 13.29
N ALA A 72 11.01 -1.79 13.43
CA ALA A 72 11.56 -0.71 12.61
C ALA A 72 11.41 -1.01 11.12
N GLN A 73 11.70 -2.24 10.70
CA GLN A 73 11.53 -2.68 9.31
C GLN A 73 10.07 -2.52 8.83
N MET A 74 9.08 -2.81 9.67
CA MET A 74 7.67 -2.71 9.29
C MET A 74 7.23 -1.25 9.09
N PHE A 75 7.62 -0.35 10.00
CA PHE A 75 7.33 1.08 9.86
C PHE A 75 8.03 1.69 8.65
N CYS A 76 9.32 1.37 8.47
CA CYS A 76 10.12 1.89 7.37
C CYS A 76 9.62 1.37 6.01
N GLN A 77 9.23 0.09 5.92
CA GLN A 77 8.60 -0.45 4.71
C GLN A 77 7.25 0.24 4.40
N ARG A 78 6.46 0.57 5.44
CA ARG A 78 5.21 1.32 5.25
C ARG A 78 5.45 2.72 4.73
N ALA A 79 6.51 3.39 5.21
CA ALA A 79 6.91 4.71 4.74
C ALA A 79 7.38 4.64 3.27
N LEU A 80 8.13 3.59 2.91
CA LEU A 80 8.58 3.38 1.53
C LEU A 80 7.41 3.13 0.56
N ASP A 81 6.36 2.45 1.02
CA ASP A 81 5.12 2.27 0.23
C ASP A 81 4.38 3.60 -0.02
N ILE A 82 4.63 4.66 0.76
CA ILE A 82 4.05 6.00 0.58
C ILE A 82 4.96 6.85 -0.30
N GLU A 83 6.27 6.86 -0.02
CA GLU A 83 7.29 7.61 -0.75
C GLU A 83 8.43 6.70 -1.23
N PRO A 84 8.25 6.02 -2.38
CA PRO A 84 9.18 4.99 -2.84
C PRO A 84 10.54 5.51 -3.29
N THR A 85 10.68 6.83 -3.49
CA THR A 85 11.92 7.48 -3.94
C THR A 85 12.61 8.28 -2.84
N ASN A 86 12.06 8.29 -1.62
CA ASN A 86 12.64 9.05 -0.52
C ASN A 86 13.92 8.36 -0.02
N LEU A 87 15.05 9.04 -0.24
CA LEU A 87 16.39 8.54 0.05
C LEU A 87 16.59 8.26 1.54
N LYS A 88 15.99 9.05 2.45
CA LYS A 88 16.09 8.82 3.91
C LYS A 88 15.48 7.48 4.28
N ILE A 89 14.32 7.15 3.70
CA ILE A 89 13.64 5.87 3.96
C ILE A 89 14.48 4.71 3.44
N LEU A 90 15.06 4.83 2.24
CA LEU A 90 15.93 3.82 1.66
C LEU A 90 17.18 3.57 2.50
N ASP A 91 17.82 4.64 3.01
CA ASP A 91 18.97 4.52 3.91
C ASP A 91 18.63 3.78 5.19
N MET A 92 17.54 4.20 5.85
CA MET A 92 17.08 3.55 7.09
C MET A 92 16.73 2.09 6.85
N LEU A 93 16.01 1.77 5.78
CA LEU A 93 15.63 0.39 5.47
C LEU A 93 16.84 -0.48 5.12
N GLY A 94 17.82 0.06 4.40
CA GLY A 94 19.10 -0.60 4.10
C GLY A 94 19.85 -0.97 5.37
N ASN A 95 20.01 -0.01 6.29
CA ASN A 95 20.65 -0.22 7.59
C ASN A 95 19.91 -1.25 8.43
N ILE A 96 18.58 -1.13 8.56
CA ILE A 96 17.75 -2.10 9.29
C ILE A 96 17.88 -3.51 8.69
N CYS A 97 17.95 -3.64 7.35
CA CYS A 97 18.14 -4.94 6.72
C CYS A 97 19.51 -5.54 7.04
N ALA A 98 20.57 -4.72 7.09
CA ALA A 98 21.90 -5.17 7.50
C ALA A 98 21.93 -5.63 8.97
N GLU A 99 21.31 -4.87 9.89
CA GLU A 99 21.21 -5.24 11.32
C GLU A 99 20.44 -6.55 11.53
N LEU A 100 19.42 -6.81 10.71
CA LEU A 100 18.66 -8.07 10.72
C LEU A 100 19.39 -9.25 10.02
N GLY A 101 20.61 -9.04 9.51
CA GLY A 101 21.36 -10.04 8.75
C GLY A 101 20.86 -10.28 7.32
N ASN A 102 19.89 -9.50 6.84
CA ASN A 102 19.35 -9.59 5.48
C ASN A 102 20.23 -8.80 4.49
N VAL A 103 21.51 -9.18 4.41
CA VAL A 103 22.53 -8.47 3.62
C VAL A 103 22.16 -8.36 2.14
N GLU A 104 21.56 -9.40 1.57
CA GLU A 104 21.13 -9.39 0.16
C GLU A 104 20.08 -8.31 -0.10
N LYS A 105 19.09 -8.19 0.79
CA LYS A 105 18.06 -7.15 0.69
C LYS A 105 18.66 -5.77 0.90
N ALA A 106 19.60 -5.61 1.83
CA ALA A 106 20.30 -4.35 2.03
C ALA A 106 21.05 -3.90 0.76
N LYS A 107 21.78 -4.82 0.10
CA LYS A 107 22.46 -4.53 -1.18
C LYS A 107 21.49 -4.09 -2.27
N GLN A 108 20.36 -4.79 -2.43
CA GLN A 108 19.33 -4.43 -3.41
C GLN A 108 18.80 -3.01 -3.16
N ILE A 109 18.54 -2.65 -1.91
CA ILE A 109 18.11 -1.30 -1.53
C ILE A 109 19.20 -0.28 -1.86
N SER A 110 20.48 -0.57 -1.59
CA SER A 110 21.59 0.31 -1.95
C SER A 110 21.70 0.55 -3.45
N PHE A 111 21.57 -0.51 -4.27
CA PHE A 111 21.58 -0.36 -5.73
C PHE A 111 20.39 0.44 -6.23
N TYR A 112 19.19 0.20 -5.69
CA TYR A 112 18.00 0.97 -6.04
C TYR A 112 18.13 2.45 -5.66
N LYS A 113 18.72 2.75 -4.50
CA LYS A 113 19.04 4.13 -4.10
C LYS A 113 20.00 4.79 -5.08
N VAL A 114 21.08 4.11 -5.48
CA VAL A 114 22.05 4.63 -6.45
C VAL A 114 21.37 4.88 -7.80
N TYR A 115 20.51 3.98 -8.24
CA TYR A 115 19.73 4.13 -9.46
C TYR A 115 18.88 5.41 -9.43
N ILE A 116 18.14 5.66 -8.35
CA ILE A 116 17.36 6.92 -8.16
C ILE A 116 18.24 8.18 -8.19
N LEU A 117 19.49 8.11 -7.74
CA LEU A 117 20.39 9.27 -7.72
C LEU A 117 21.00 9.61 -9.08
N VAL A 118 20.96 8.67 -10.03
CA VAL A 118 21.58 8.82 -11.35
C VAL A 118 20.54 9.10 -12.45
N ASP A 119 19.25 8.87 -12.19
CA ASP A 119 18.10 9.31 -12.99
C ASP A 119 17.69 10.76 -12.64
#